data_AF-A0A938MLQ3-F1
#
_entry.id   AF-A0A938MLQ3-F1
#
_cell.length_a   1.000
_cell.length_b   1.000
_cell.length_c   1.000
_cell.angle_alpha   90.00
_cell.angle_beta   90.00
_cell.angle_gamma   90.00
#
_symmetry.space_group_name_H-M   'P 1'
#
loop_
_entity.id
_entity.type
_entity.pdbx_description
1 polymer ?
#
loop_
_entity_poly.entity_id
_entity_poly.type
_entity_poly.pdbx_seq_one_letter_code
_entity_poly.pdbx_strand_id
1 'polypeptide(L)' 'GVTLAPAKCLGCGLCVEACPLGAVFWDDDTNKPAICVHCGFCAEHCPHDVLALEKREEAQHAS' A
#
# COMPACT_ATOMS: atom_id res chain seq x y z
N GLY A 1 6.64 4.07 -1.31
CA GLY A 1 5.54 3.18 -0.94
C GLY A 1 5.82 2.56 0.42
N VAL A 2 4.99 1.59 0.82
CA VAL A 2 5.15 0.80 2.06
C VAL A 2 5.59 -0.63 1.68
N THR A 3 6.33 -1.32 2.54
CA THR A 3 6.72 -2.72 2.34
C THR A 3 6.26 -3.59 3.50
N LEU A 4 5.86 -4.82 3.20
CA LEU A 4 5.49 -5.85 4.17
C LEU A 4 6.66 -6.82 4.29
N ALA A 5 7.05 -7.16 5.51
CA ALA A 5 7.95 -8.28 5.79
C ALA A 5 7.09 -9.50 6.21
N PRO A 6 6.71 -10.41 5.29
CA PRO A 6 5.68 -11.42 5.57
C PRO A 6 6.09 -12.37 6.70
N ALA A 7 7.38 -12.74 6.74
CA ALA A 7 7.95 -13.60 7.77
C ALA A 7 7.92 -13.01 9.19
N LYS A 8 7.77 -11.68 9.33
CA LYS A 8 7.68 -10.99 10.63
C LYS A 8 6.24 -10.61 11.00
N CYS A 9 5.29 -10.81 10.08
CA CYS A 9 3.90 -10.41 10.29
C CYS A 9 3.14 -11.45 11.12
N LEU A 10 2.86 -11.11 12.37
CA LEU A 10 2.10 -11.94 13.31
C LEU A 10 0.58 -11.91 13.08
N GLY A 11 0.13 -11.10 12.13
CA GLY A 11 -1.27 -11.01 11.76
C GLY A 11 -2.16 -10.23 12.72
N CYS A 12 -1.64 -9.19 13.38
CA CYS A 12 -2.37 -8.47 14.44
C CYS A 12 -3.45 -7.49 13.96
N GLY A 13 -3.62 -7.26 12.67
CA GLY A 13 -4.67 -6.36 12.13
C GLY A 13 -4.46 -4.86 12.33
N LEU A 14 -3.59 -4.42 13.26
CA LEU A 14 -3.42 -3.01 13.61
C LEU A 14 -3.10 -2.08 12.42
N CYS A 15 -2.41 -2.58 11.40
CA CYS A 15 -2.12 -1.78 10.19
C CYS A 15 -3.37 -1.43 9.37
N VAL A 16 -4.41 -2.28 9.41
CA VAL A 16 -5.71 -2.02 8.76
C VAL A 16 -6.43 -0.92 9.54
N GLU A 17 -6.52 -1.05 10.86
CA GLU A 17 -7.16 -0.06 11.74
C GLU A 17 -6.46 1.31 11.71
N ALA A 18 -5.13 1.31 11.64
CA ALA A 18 -4.34 2.54 11.68
C ALA A 18 -4.36 3.32 10.36
N CYS A 19 -4.85 2.77 9.25
CA CYS A 19 -4.80 3.43 7.95
C CYS A 19 -5.98 4.40 7.77
N PRO A 20 -5.79 5.73 7.87
CA PRO A 20 -6.90 6.68 7.75
C PRO A 20 -7.48 6.75 6.33
N LEU A 21 -6.70 6.30 5.33
CA LEU A 21 -7.11 6.28 3.93
C LEU A 21 -7.87 5.01 3.55
N GLY A 22 -7.90 4.00 4.43
CA GLY A 22 -8.45 2.68 4.11
C GLY A 22 -7.71 1.98 2.96
N ALA A 23 -6.43 2.29 2.75
CA ALA A 23 -5.61 1.74 1.67
C ALA A 23 -4.91 0.41 2.02
N VAL A 24 -5.12 -0.08 3.24
CA VAL A 24 -4.61 -1.38 3.72
C VAL A 24 -5.82 -2.28 3.95
N PHE A 25 -5.84 -3.43 3.26
CA PHE A 25 -6.92 -4.40 3.32
C PHE A 25 -6.41 -5.71 3.90
N TRP A 26 -7.29 -6.53 4.45
CA TRP A 26 -6.93 -7.89 4.85
C TRP A 26 -7.12 -8.85 3.68
N ASP A 27 -6.13 -9.70 3.44
CA ASP A 27 -6.22 -10.83 2.52
C ASP A 27 -6.41 -12.11 3.34
N ASP A 28 -7.62 -12.66 3.27
CA ASP A 28 -8.00 -13.87 4.00
C ASP A 28 -7.29 -15.13 3.48
N ASP A 29 -6.89 -15.16 2.20
CA ASP A 29 -6.22 -16.32 1.60
C ASP A 29 -4.78 -16.43 2.11
N THR A 30 -4.08 -15.30 2.21
CA THR A 30 -2.69 -15.26 2.71
C THR A 30 -2.60 -15.03 4.22
N ASN A 31 -3.69 -14.64 4.87
CA ASN A 31 -3.75 -14.21 6.27
C ASN A 31 -2.70 -13.12 6.58
N LYS A 32 -2.64 -12.13 5.68
CA LYS A 32 -1.71 -11.01 5.69
C LYS A 32 -2.40 -9.74 5.18
N PRO A 33 -1.89 -8.55 5.53
CA PRO A 33 -2.41 -7.32 4.96
C PRO A 33 -1.94 -7.12 3.52
N ALA A 34 -2.87 -6.80 2.62
CA ALA A 34 -2.58 -6.24 1.31
C ALA A 34 -2.32 -4.73 1.46
N ILE A 35 -1.12 -4.28 1.13
CA ILE A 35 -0.68 -2.90 1.29
C ILE A 35 -0.37 -2.25 -0.06
N CYS A 36 -0.66 -0.95 -0.20
CA CYS A 36 -0.26 -0.19 -1.38
C CYS A 36 1.28 -0.03 -1.43
N VAL A 37 1.91 -0.64 -2.44
CA VAL A 37 3.37 -0.55 -2.66
C VAL A 37 3.74 0.58 -3.63
N HIS A 38 2.79 1.41 -4.06
CA HIS A 38 2.96 2.43 -5.11
C HIS A 38 3.43 1.83 -6.44
N CYS A 39 2.87 0.69 -6.85
CA CYS A 39 3.21 0.02 -8.11
C CYS A 39 2.61 0.69 -9.35
N GLY A 40 1.52 1.44 -9.22
CA GLY A 40 0.87 2.11 -10.36
C GLY A 40 -0.14 1.26 -11.15
N PHE A 41 -0.31 -0.02 -10.82
CA PHE A 41 -1.26 -0.91 -11.54
C PHE A 41 -2.68 -0.35 -11.63
N CYS A 42 -3.16 0.33 -10.58
CA CYS A 42 -4.47 0.97 -10.59
C CYS A 42 -4.58 2.10 -11.62
N ALA A 43 -3.50 2.86 -11.83
CA ALA A 43 -3.46 3.89 -12.86
C ALA A 43 -3.47 3.28 -14.26
N GLU A 44 -2.69 2.22 -14.48
CA GLU A 44 -2.62 1.52 -15.77
C GLU A 44 -3.94 0.88 -16.21
N HIS A 45 -4.76 0.43 -15.26
CA HIS A 45 -6.02 -0.25 -15.55
C HIS A 45 -7.25 0.66 -15.51
N CYS A 46 -7.08 1.94 -15.17
CA CYS A 46 -8.19 2.87 -15.11
C CYS A 46 -8.60 3.30 -16.53
N PRO A 47 -9.77 2.89 -17.05
CA PRO A 47 -10.17 3.21 -18.43
C PRO A 47 -10.60 4.68 -18.61
N HIS A 48 -10.60 5.45 -17.53
CA HIS A 48 -11.01 6.85 -17.50
C HIS A 48 -9.84 7.81 -17.25
N ASP A 49 -8.62 7.29 -17.12
CA ASP A 49 -7.39 8.08 -16.91
C ASP A 49 -7.49 9.07 -15.72
N VAL A 50 -8.27 8.74 -14.68
CA VAL A 50 -8.45 9.61 -13.49
C VAL A 50 -7.38 9.39 -12.41
N LEU A 51 -6.48 8.43 -12.64
CA LEU A 51 -5.41 8.06 -11.72
C LEU A 51 -4.06 8.22 -12.43
N ALA A 52 -3.08 8.79 -11.74
CA ALA A 52 -1.70 8.88 -12.21
C ALA A 52 -0.74 8.47 -11.09
N LEU A 53 0.34 7.76 -11.46
CA LEU A 53 1.42 7.47 -10.53
C LEU A 53 2.44 8.60 -10.55
N GLU A 54 2.43 9.44 -9.52
CA GLU A 54 3.43 10.48 -9.33
C GLU A 54 4.73 9.88 -8.78
N LYS A 55 5.84 10.06 -9.51
CA LYS A 55 7.17 9.76 -8.99
C LYS A 55 7.55 10.83 -7.98
N ARG A 56 7.82 10.44 -6.74
CA ARG A 56 8.44 11.36 -5.78
C ARG A 56 9.87 11.60 -6.25
N GLU A 57 10.18 12.80 -6.73
CA GLU A 57 11.57 13.23 -6.84
C GLU A 57 12.17 13.23 -5.42
N GLU A 58 13.43 12.81 -5.31
CA GLU A 58 14.13 12.62 -4.02
C GLU A 58 14.26 13.96 -3.28
N ALA A 59 13.27 14.29 -2.46
CA ALA A 59 13.33 15.42 -1.55
C ALA A 59 12.83 15.01 -0.15
N GLN A 60 13.82 14.81 0.72
CA GLN A 60 13.86 15.29 2.11
C GLN A 60 12.82 14.70 3.09
N HIS A 61 13.16 13.51 3.59
CA HIS A 61 13.04 13.19 5.02
C HIS A 61 14.39 12.63 5.47
N ALA A 62 15.41 13.49 5.40
CA ALA A 62 16.55 13.34 6.29
C ALA A 62 16.11 13.98 7.61
N SER A 63 15.71 13.13 8.55
CA SER A 63 15.52 13.46 9.96
C SER A 63 16.49 12.60 10.76
#